data_AF-L0WGV3-F1
#
_entry.id   AF-L0WGV3-F1
#
_cell.length_a   1.000
_cell.length_b   1.000
_cell.length_c   1.000
_cell.angle_alpha   90.00
_cell.angle_beta   90.00
_cell.angle_gamma   90.00
#
_symmetry.space_group_name_H-M   'P 1'
#
loop_
_entity.id
_entity.type
_entity.pdbx_description
1 polymer ?
#
loop_
_entity_poly.entity_id
_entity_poly.type
_entity_poly.pdbx_seq_one_letter_code
_entity_poly.pdbx_strand_id
1 'polypeptide(L)'
;MIRPLLIAWLACLSLPAFSDDCYYYWVAQCIDVTDASQREFQQTVLISPAVNYLNSAEGQQCSEAVAQKQAPVNAELLQTFNQAASRGKACTQPITELQAKVYNQPGKASWHYQHSKKERPHKTVIMVSGTPVLK
;
A
#
# COMPACT_ATOMS: atom_id res chain seq x y z
N MET A 1 26.29 -56.45 18.21
CA MET A 1 25.35 -55.43 18.73
C MET A 1 25.79 -54.09 18.14
N ILE A 2 25.08 -53.61 17.12
CA ILE A 2 25.39 -52.37 16.37
C ILE A 2 24.21 -51.41 16.54
N ARG A 3 24.52 -50.18 16.92
CA ARG A 3 23.65 -48.98 16.91
C ARG A 3 24.26 -48.02 15.87
N PRO A 4 23.60 -47.00 15.31
CA PRO A 4 22.21 -46.75 14.87
C PRO A 4 22.15 -46.28 13.39
N LEU A 5 21.03 -46.45 12.65
CA LEU A 5 20.75 -45.82 11.33
C LEU A 5 19.25 -46.12 11.04
N LEU A 6 18.34 -45.24 10.60
CA LEU A 6 18.37 -44.00 9.81
C LEU A 6 17.22 -43.10 10.31
N ILE A 7 17.48 -41.85 10.69
CA ILE A 7 17.46 -40.66 9.81
C ILE A 7 16.10 -40.48 9.10
N ALA A 8 15.24 -39.71 9.77
CA ALA A 8 14.38 -38.66 9.23
C ALA A 8 13.94 -38.78 7.76
N TRP A 9 12.85 -39.51 7.52
CA TRP A 9 11.98 -39.29 6.36
C TRP A 9 10.98 -38.19 6.68
N LEU A 10 11.46 -36.96 6.86
CA LEU A 10 10.63 -35.76 6.69
C LEU A 10 10.83 -35.31 5.26
N ALA A 11 10.19 -36.05 4.34
CA ALA A 11 10.03 -35.63 2.98
C ALA A 11 9.31 -34.27 3.00
N CYS A 12 10.04 -33.25 2.56
CA CYS A 12 9.54 -31.91 2.29
C CYS A 12 8.21 -32.00 1.55
N LEU A 13 7.11 -31.73 2.27
CA LEU A 13 5.91 -31.17 1.68
C LEU A 13 6.30 -29.78 1.19
N SER A 14 6.91 -29.71 0.00
CA SER A 14 6.95 -28.48 -0.76
C SER A 14 5.51 -28.16 -1.08
N LEU A 15 4.90 -27.28 -0.26
CA LEU A 15 3.67 -26.62 -0.64
C LEU A 15 3.91 -26.05 -2.04
N PRO A 16 2.99 -26.24 -3.00
CA PRO A 16 3.06 -25.51 -4.26
C PRO A 16 3.18 -24.02 -3.92
N ALA A 17 4.31 -23.45 -4.29
CA ALA A 17 4.52 -22.03 -4.23
C ALA A 17 3.60 -21.47 -5.32
N PHE A 18 2.47 -20.88 -4.95
CA PHE A 18 1.58 -20.26 -5.92
C PHE A 18 2.03 -18.81 -6.13
N SER A 19 1.95 -18.33 -7.37
CA SER A 19 1.92 -16.90 -7.63
C SER A 19 0.59 -16.35 -7.10
N ASP A 20 0.63 -15.29 -6.30
CA ASP A 20 -0.56 -14.66 -5.75
C ASP A 20 -1.01 -13.46 -6.60
N ASP A 21 -2.33 -13.31 -6.71
CA ASP A 21 -2.96 -12.12 -7.28
C ASP A 21 -2.97 -10.99 -6.25
N CYS A 22 -2.13 -9.98 -6.47
CA CYS A 22 -1.95 -8.87 -5.55
C CYS A 22 -2.67 -7.63 -6.04
N TYR A 23 -3.38 -6.99 -5.13
CA TYR A 23 -4.15 -5.77 -5.36
C TYR A 23 -3.61 -4.68 -4.47
N TYR A 24 -3.26 -3.54 -5.05
CA TYR A 24 -2.63 -2.46 -4.29
C TYR A 24 -3.08 -1.07 -4.72
N TYR A 25 -2.93 -0.11 -3.81
CA TYR A 25 -3.09 1.31 -4.10
C TYR A 25 -2.27 2.13 -3.12
N TRP A 26 -1.94 3.36 -3.47
CA TRP A 26 -1.23 4.27 -2.58
C TRP A 26 -2.19 5.25 -1.92
N VAL A 27 -1.96 5.50 -0.63
CA VAL A 27 -2.68 6.51 0.11
C VAL A 27 -1.76 7.17 1.12
N ALA A 28 -1.80 8.50 1.18
CA ALA A 28 -1.17 9.30 2.20
C ALA A 28 -2.23 10.17 2.89
N GLN A 29 -2.04 10.45 4.17
CA GLN A 29 -2.95 11.27 4.94
C GLN A 29 -2.16 12.37 5.63
N CYS A 30 -2.55 13.61 5.38
CA CYS A 30 -2.07 14.77 6.11
C CYS A 30 -3.16 15.23 7.06
N ILE A 31 -2.79 15.57 8.29
CA ILE A 31 -3.70 16.09 9.29
C ILE A 31 -3.10 17.38 9.82
N ASP A 32 -3.89 18.43 9.80
CA ASP A 32 -3.56 19.71 10.42
C ASP A 32 -4.56 19.99 11.53
N VAL A 33 -4.06 20.28 12.73
CA VAL A 33 -4.88 20.52 13.92
C VAL A 33 -5.04 22.03 14.05
N THR A 34 -6.20 22.53 13.65
CA THR A 34 -6.49 23.97 13.66
C THR A 34 -6.78 24.46 15.08
N ASP A 35 -7.52 23.69 15.88
CA ASP A 35 -7.74 23.96 17.30
C ASP A 35 -7.88 22.64 18.07
N ALA A 36 -6.86 22.30 18.87
CA ALA A 36 -6.84 21.09 19.68
C ALA A 36 -7.88 21.10 20.81
N SER A 37 -8.27 22.28 21.31
CA SER A 37 -9.25 22.43 22.39
C SER A 37 -10.68 22.16 21.90
N GLN A 38 -10.97 22.54 20.66
CA GLN A 38 -12.26 22.31 20.00
C GLN A 38 -12.31 21.03 19.16
N ARG A 39 -11.20 20.27 19.11
CA ARG A 39 -11.02 19.09 18.25
C ARG A 39 -11.28 19.39 16.78
N GLU A 40 -10.99 20.62 16.35
CA GLU A 40 -11.07 21.00 14.95
C GLU A 40 -9.76 20.59 14.26
N PHE A 41 -9.88 19.66 13.33
CA PHE A 41 -8.78 19.23 12.49
C PHE A 41 -9.22 19.23 11.03
N GLN A 42 -8.29 19.52 10.13
CA GLN A 42 -8.46 19.32 8.71
C GLN A 42 -7.65 18.09 8.30
N GLN A 43 -8.27 17.23 7.50
CA GLN A 43 -7.63 16.05 6.94
C GLN A 43 -7.59 16.18 5.43
N THR A 44 -6.42 15.92 4.83
CA THR A 44 -6.29 15.71 3.40
C THR A 44 -5.84 14.27 3.15
N VAL A 45 -6.62 13.53 2.37
CA VAL A 45 -6.28 12.19 1.92
C VAL A 45 -5.89 12.25 0.46
N LEU A 46 -4.63 11.93 0.18
CA LEU A 46 -4.08 11.77 -1.16
C LEU A 46 -4.17 10.30 -1.52
N ILE A 47 -4.79 9.96 -2.65
CA ILE A 47 -4.99 8.56 -3.03
C ILE A 47 -4.79 8.34 -4.52
N SER A 48 -4.21 7.20 -4.90
CA SER A 48 -4.04 6.83 -6.31
C SER A 48 -5.38 6.64 -7.05
N PRO A 49 -5.41 6.72 -8.40
CA PRO A 49 -6.65 6.78 -9.16
C PRO A 49 -7.51 5.52 -9.10
N ALA A 50 -6.89 4.37 -8.81
CA ALA A 50 -7.53 3.07 -8.77
C ALA A 50 -6.79 2.10 -7.85
N VAL A 51 -7.43 0.95 -7.63
CA VAL A 51 -6.77 -0.28 -7.18
C VAL A 51 -6.09 -0.92 -8.39
N ASN A 52 -4.79 -1.11 -8.30
CA ASN A 52 -3.97 -1.76 -9.32
C ASN A 52 -3.80 -3.25 -9.01
N TYR A 53 -3.34 -3.99 -10.01
CA TYR A 53 -3.05 -5.41 -9.94
C TYR A 53 -1.56 -5.67 -10.18
N LEU A 54 -1.01 -6.66 -9.48
CA LEU A 54 0.33 -7.21 -9.69
C LEU A 54 0.25 -8.72 -9.45
N ASN A 55 0.83 -9.52 -10.33
CA ASN A 55 1.02 -10.95 -10.08
C ASN A 55 2.37 -11.14 -9.38
N SER A 56 2.39 -11.77 -8.20
CA SER A 56 3.65 -12.02 -7.49
C SER A 56 4.42 -13.18 -8.12
N ALA A 57 5.75 -13.19 -7.94
CA ALA A 57 6.54 -14.35 -8.29
C ALA A 57 6.13 -15.57 -7.44
N GLU A 58 6.45 -16.76 -7.94
CA GLU A 58 6.13 -18.02 -7.28
C GLU A 58 6.65 -18.05 -5.82
N GLY A 59 5.74 -18.21 -4.85
CA GLY A 59 6.09 -18.27 -3.42
C GLY A 59 6.40 -16.92 -2.78
N GLN A 60 6.25 -15.81 -3.52
CA GLN A 60 6.47 -14.46 -3.01
C GLN A 60 5.18 -13.88 -2.44
N GLN A 61 5.27 -13.33 -1.22
CA GLN A 61 4.15 -12.64 -0.59
C GLN A 61 3.81 -11.33 -1.32
N CYS A 62 2.52 -11.00 -1.41
CA CYS A 62 2.08 -9.79 -2.12
C CYS A 62 2.72 -8.49 -1.61
N SER A 63 2.88 -8.33 -0.30
CA SER A 63 3.53 -7.15 0.28
C SER A 63 4.98 -7.01 -0.17
N GLU A 64 5.71 -8.12 -0.24
CA GLU A 64 7.09 -8.18 -0.71
C GLU A 64 7.19 -7.89 -2.21
N ALA A 65 6.33 -8.52 -3.02
CA ALA A 65 6.29 -8.30 -4.46
C ALA A 65 6.03 -6.82 -4.79
N VAL A 66 5.02 -6.22 -4.15
CA VAL A 66 4.69 -4.80 -4.35
C VAL A 66 5.83 -3.89 -3.86
N ALA A 67 6.43 -4.16 -2.70
CA ALA A 67 7.55 -3.36 -2.20
C ALA A 67 8.76 -3.42 -3.14
N GLN A 68 9.09 -4.61 -3.64
CA GLN A 68 10.18 -4.83 -4.59
C GLN A 68 9.95 -4.06 -5.90
N LYS A 69 8.73 -4.12 -6.46
CA LYS A 69 8.40 -3.38 -7.68
C LYS A 69 8.26 -1.88 -7.46
N GLN A 70 7.90 -1.43 -6.25
CA GLN A 70 7.80 -0.02 -5.91
C GLN A 70 9.17 0.64 -5.73
N ALA A 71 10.15 -0.06 -5.16
CA ALA A 71 11.48 0.47 -4.87
C ALA A 71 12.10 1.32 -6.01
N PRO A 72 12.13 0.88 -7.28
CA PRO A 72 12.71 1.67 -8.38
C PRO A 72 11.92 2.94 -8.74
N VAL A 73 10.63 3.01 -8.40
CA VAL A 73 9.75 4.15 -8.71
C VAL A 73 9.39 4.99 -7.48
N ASN A 74 9.99 4.70 -6.32
CA ASN A 74 9.60 5.32 -5.05
C ASN A 74 9.84 6.84 -5.05
N ALA A 75 10.95 7.30 -5.65
CA ALA A 75 11.25 8.73 -5.76
C ALA A 75 10.23 9.48 -6.61
N GLU A 76 9.86 8.92 -7.77
CA GLU A 76 8.83 9.48 -8.67
C GLU A 76 7.45 9.49 -8.00
N LEU A 77 7.11 8.41 -7.28
CA LEU A 77 5.88 8.32 -6.50
C LEU A 77 5.81 9.41 -5.42
N LEU A 78 6.87 9.57 -4.63
CA LEU A 78 6.94 10.62 -3.61
C LEU A 78 6.84 12.02 -4.23
N GLN A 79 7.51 12.27 -5.35
CA GLN A 79 7.41 13.54 -6.07
C GLN A 79 5.97 13.81 -6.52
N THR A 80 5.31 12.82 -7.12
CA THR A 80 3.93 12.94 -7.61
C THR A 80 2.94 13.19 -6.46
N PHE A 81 3.10 12.46 -5.36
CA PHE A 81 2.28 12.65 -4.16
C PHE A 81 2.51 14.02 -3.52
N ASN A 82 3.76 14.49 -3.42
CA ASN A 82 4.08 15.81 -2.87
C ASN A 82 3.58 16.95 -3.77
N GLN A 83 3.64 16.79 -5.10
CA GLN A 83 3.04 17.74 -6.02
C GLN A 83 1.53 17.82 -5.79
N ALA A 84 0.85 16.68 -5.64
CA ALA A 84 -0.57 16.66 -5.32
C ALA A 84 -0.87 17.25 -3.94
N ALA A 85 -0.01 16.99 -2.95
CA ALA A 85 -0.11 17.47 -1.57
C ALA A 85 -0.07 19.00 -1.47
N SER A 86 0.68 19.68 -2.35
CA SER A 86 0.74 21.15 -2.41
C SER A 86 -0.62 21.84 -2.60
N ARG A 87 -1.64 21.09 -3.07
CA ARG A 87 -3.03 21.57 -3.24
C ARG A 87 -3.87 21.37 -1.99
N GLY A 88 -3.41 20.56 -1.03
CA GLY A 88 -4.12 20.20 0.19
C GLY A 88 -3.72 21.09 1.36
N LYS A 89 -4.70 21.78 1.96
CA LYS A 89 -4.45 22.69 3.08
C LYS A 89 -3.81 22.01 4.29
N ALA A 90 -4.13 20.74 4.55
CA ALA A 90 -3.60 20.00 5.69
C ALA A 90 -2.19 19.42 5.46
N CYS A 91 -1.67 19.46 4.22
CA CYS A 91 -0.37 18.90 3.88
C CYS A 91 0.73 19.96 3.95
N THR A 92 1.07 20.41 5.16
CA THR A 92 2.10 21.44 5.39
C THR A 92 3.52 20.90 5.35
N GLN A 93 3.69 19.60 5.62
CA GLN A 93 4.97 18.89 5.55
C GLN A 93 5.00 17.96 4.33
N PRO A 94 6.17 17.80 3.69
CA PRO A 94 6.31 16.85 2.60
C PRO A 94 6.15 15.42 3.10
N ILE A 95 5.52 14.58 2.28
CA ILE A 95 5.46 13.13 2.45
C ILE A 95 6.87 12.59 2.19
N THR A 96 7.49 12.02 3.22
CA THR A 96 8.83 11.45 3.17
C THR A 96 8.83 9.95 2.91
N GLU A 97 7.72 9.28 3.22
CA GLU A 97 7.53 7.85 3.02
C GLU A 97 6.13 7.57 2.48
N LEU A 98 6.04 6.67 1.51
CA LEU A 98 4.79 6.23 0.92
C LEU A 98 4.83 4.72 0.73
N GLN A 99 3.97 4.00 1.44
CA GLN A 99 3.81 2.56 1.27
C GLN A 99 2.49 2.25 0.57
N ALA A 100 2.50 1.27 -0.34
CA ALA A 100 1.27 0.77 -0.92
C ALA A 100 0.47 -0.01 0.13
N LYS A 101 -0.85 0.16 0.13
CA LYS A 101 -1.75 -0.78 0.80
C LYS A 101 -1.95 -1.98 -0.11
N VAL A 102 -1.64 -3.17 0.39
CA VAL A 102 -1.60 -4.41 -0.41
C VAL A 102 -2.58 -5.43 0.15
N TYR A 103 -3.26 -6.14 -0.76
CA TYR A 103 -4.24 -7.17 -0.45
C TYR A 103 -4.11 -8.32 -1.44
N ASN A 104 -4.37 -9.54 -1.00
CA ASN A 104 -4.47 -10.74 -1.85
C ASN A 104 -5.93 -11.05 -2.28
N GLN A 105 -6.86 -10.14 -2.01
CA GLN A 105 -8.28 -10.31 -2.32
C GLN A 105 -8.86 -9.02 -2.93
N PRO A 106 -9.45 -9.09 -4.14
CA PRO A 106 -9.94 -7.89 -4.85
C PRO A 106 -11.07 -7.18 -4.10
N GLY A 107 -11.96 -7.95 -3.47
CA GLY A 107 -13.08 -7.40 -2.69
C GLY A 107 -12.61 -6.57 -1.48
N LYS A 108 -11.59 -7.06 -0.76
CA LYS A 108 -10.99 -6.31 0.37
C LYS A 108 -10.28 -5.06 -0.11
N ALA A 109 -9.48 -5.15 -1.16
CA ALA A 109 -8.78 -4.00 -1.73
C ALA A 109 -9.77 -2.90 -2.13
N SER A 110 -10.82 -3.28 -2.87
CA SER A 110 -11.89 -2.38 -3.30
C SER A 110 -12.62 -1.75 -2.12
N TRP A 111 -12.98 -2.55 -1.12
CA TRP A 111 -13.66 -2.06 0.07
C TRP A 111 -12.82 -0.99 0.79
N HIS A 112 -11.53 -1.28 1.07
CA HIS A 112 -10.65 -0.33 1.75
C HIS A 112 -10.35 0.92 0.91
N TYR A 113 -10.23 0.76 -0.40
CA TYR A 113 -10.05 1.87 -1.34
C TYR A 113 -11.25 2.84 -1.30
N GLN A 114 -12.48 2.31 -1.40
CA GLN A 114 -13.70 3.13 -1.32
C GLN A 114 -13.85 3.78 0.07
N HIS A 115 -13.51 3.08 1.15
CA HIS A 115 -13.51 3.66 2.49
C HIS A 115 -12.49 4.80 2.65
N SER A 116 -11.31 4.67 2.04
CA SER A 116 -10.29 5.72 2.04
C SER A 116 -10.77 6.96 1.28
N LYS A 117 -11.58 6.79 0.22
CA LYS A 117 -12.20 7.88 -0.55
C LYS A 117 -13.44 8.50 0.06
N LYS A 118 -14.08 7.82 1.02
CA LYS A 118 -15.35 8.26 1.58
C LYS A 118 -15.23 9.67 2.16
N GLU A 119 -16.05 10.59 1.65
CA GLU A 119 -16.12 11.98 2.12
C GLU A 119 -16.63 12.03 3.56
N ARG A 120 -16.09 12.98 4.32
CA ARG A 120 -16.44 13.26 5.72
C ARG A 120 -16.29 14.76 5.97
N PRO A 121 -16.99 15.32 6.96
CA PRO A 121 -16.69 16.68 7.44
C PRO A 121 -15.19 16.84 7.70
N HIS A 122 -14.63 17.97 7.26
CA HIS A 122 -13.21 18.32 7.40
C HIS A 122 -12.21 17.39 6.71
N LYS A 123 -12.67 16.43 5.89
CA LYS A 123 -11.82 15.55 5.09
C LYS A 123 -11.92 15.93 3.61
N THR A 124 -10.81 16.35 3.03
CA THR A 124 -10.65 16.54 1.59
C THR A 124 -9.97 15.32 1.00
N VAL A 125 -10.49 14.79 -0.11
CA VAL A 125 -9.85 13.70 -0.86
C VAL A 125 -9.30 14.25 -2.16
N ILE A 126 -8.00 14.04 -2.39
CA ILE A 126 -7.30 14.45 -3.60
C ILE A 126 -6.87 13.18 -4.34
N MET A 127 -7.40 13.00 -5.54
CA MET A 127 -6.95 11.97 -6.45
C MET A 127 -5.60 12.36 -7.05
N VAL A 128 -4.60 11.49 -6.90
CA VAL A 128 -3.24 11.68 -7.40
C VAL A 128 -3.15 11.06 -8.78
N SER A 129 -3.24 11.86 -9.84
CA SER A 129 -3.05 11.42 -11.22
C SER A 129 -1.58 11.13 -11.53
N GLY A 130 -1.31 10.29 -12.53
CA GLY A 130 0.05 10.03 -13.00
C GLY A 130 0.86 9.06 -12.12
N THR A 131 0.23 8.34 -11.21
CA THR A 131 0.92 7.28 -10.46
C THR A 131 1.32 6.13 -11.39
N PRO A 132 2.56 5.63 -11.34
CA PRO A 132 2.99 4.48 -12.15
C PRO A 132 2.18 3.22 -11.82
N VAL A 133 2.11 2.30 -12.76
CA VAL A 133 1.61 0.93 -12.54
C VAL A 133 2.82 0.03 -12.38
N LEU A 134 2.90 -0.66 -11.24
CA LEU A 134 3.93 -1.65 -10.97
C LEU A 134 3.77 -2.84 -11.91
N LYS A 135 4.87 -3.28 -12.51
CA LYS A 135 4.97 -4.40 -13.44
C LYS A 135 5.88 -5.47 -12.86
#